data_AF-A0AAD7FUD2-F1
#
_entry.id   AF-A0AAD7FUD2-F1
#
_cell.length_a   1.000
_cell.length_b   1.000
_cell.length_c   1.000
_cell.angle_alpha   90.00
_cell.angle_beta   90.00
_cell.angle_gamma   90.00
#
_symmetry.space_group_name_H-M   'P 1'
#
loop_
_entity.id
_entity.type
_entity.pdbx_description
1 polymer ?
#
loop_
_entity_poly.entity_id
_entity_poly.type
_entity_poly.pdbx_seq_one_letter_code
_entity_poly.pdbx_strand_id
1 'polypeptide(L)'
;MTSLLYSFLSPNPCDGAHPLNSLLLAGISLIPNNTLRYILLAFFACSTLLHTIHLQRPSVQLARAENQVQQTEEIIQHARSFCAATDFVYLGEQAVRLLGVKRTLSIVKCCLLEAESSFLTWKRYRLLSKDIAACAIEMSKIRDTVELLVESERQRRLTEDINNTETVLYSLQAASGGRFHAAVFAESASQA
;
A
#
# COMPACT_ATOMS: atom_id res chain seq x y z
N MET A 1 2.44 -38.93 -7.39
CA MET A 1 3.56 -38.04 -7.82
C MET A 1 3.11 -36.73 -8.49
N THR A 2 1.81 -36.48 -8.68
CA THR A 2 1.24 -35.22 -9.22
C THR A 2 1.06 -34.11 -8.17
N SER A 3 1.11 -34.44 -6.88
CA SER A 3 0.86 -33.50 -5.78
C SER A 3 2.01 -32.52 -5.51
N LEU A 4 3.26 -32.86 -5.85
CA LEU A 4 4.42 -31.99 -5.58
C LEU A 4 4.60 -30.85 -6.58
N LEU A 5 4.01 -30.95 -7.77
CA LEU A 5 4.08 -29.88 -8.78
C LEU A 5 3.08 -28.75 -8.51
N TYR A 6 2.00 -29.01 -7.78
CA TYR A 6 1.05 -27.97 -7.36
C TYR A 6 1.65 -27.03 -6.31
N SER A 7 2.53 -27.54 -5.45
CA SER A 7 3.16 -26.75 -4.38
C SER A 7 4.23 -25.77 -4.87
N PHE A 8 4.85 -26.03 -6.03
CA PHE A 8 5.81 -25.12 -6.65
C PHE A 8 5.16 -23.99 -7.48
N LEU A 9 3.86 -24.13 -7.78
CA LEU A 9 3.08 -23.22 -8.61
C LEU A 9 2.11 -22.33 -7.81
N SER A 10 2.30 -22.19 -6.50
CA SER A 10 1.60 -21.18 -5.70
C SER A 10 2.49 -19.93 -5.57
N PRO A 11 2.45 -18.98 -6.53
CA PRO A 11 2.95 -17.65 -6.26
C PRO A 11 2.00 -16.96 -5.26
N ASN A 12 2.52 -15.98 -4.53
CA ASN A 12 1.76 -15.16 -3.60
C ASN A 12 0.45 -14.63 -4.22
N PRO A 13 -0.63 -14.49 -3.43
CA PRO A 13 -1.97 -14.10 -3.88
C PRO A 13 -2.10 -12.64 -4.39
N CYS A 14 -0.99 -11.92 -4.62
CA CYS A 14 -1.02 -10.48 -4.89
C CYS A 14 -0.73 -10.08 -6.34
N ASP A 15 -0.33 -11.00 -7.22
CA ASP A 15 -0.10 -10.68 -8.63
C ASP A 15 -1.19 -11.33 -9.50
N GLY A 16 -1.83 -10.55 -10.38
CA GLY A 16 -2.91 -10.95 -11.31
C GLY A 16 -2.55 -12.04 -12.34
N ALA A 17 -1.54 -12.87 -12.09
CA ALA A 17 -1.09 -14.00 -12.89
C ALA A 17 -1.91 -15.30 -12.65
N HIS A 18 -2.72 -15.36 -11.59
CA HIS A 18 -3.53 -16.52 -11.24
C HIS A 18 -4.52 -17.00 -12.33
N PRO A 19 -5.28 -16.13 -13.03
CA PRO A 19 -6.22 -16.59 -14.06
C PRO A 19 -5.51 -17.06 -15.32
N LEU A 20 -4.41 -16.40 -15.72
CA LEU A 20 -3.66 -16.73 -16.94
C LEU A 20 -2.91 -18.07 -16.83
N ASN A 21 -2.29 -18.34 -15.67
CA ASN A 21 -1.60 -19.62 -15.43
C ASN A 21 -2.59 -20.80 -15.39
N SER A 22 -3.79 -20.58 -14.86
CA SER A 22 -4.86 -21.59 -14.82
C SER A 22 -5.43 -21.87 -16.21
N LEU A 23 -5.59 -20.83 -17.04
CA LEU A 23 -6.05 -20.93 -18.42
C LEU A 23 -5.03 -21.65 -19.32
N LEU A 24 -3.73 -21.35 -19.14
CA LEU A 24 -2.65 -22.01 -19.87
C LEU A 24 -2.51 -23.49 -19.49
N LEU A 25 -2.67 -23.85 -18.21
CA LEU A 25 -2.70 -25.26 -17.80
C LEU A 25 -3.88 -26.02 -18.42
N ALA A 26 -5.05 -25.37 -18.48
CA ALA A 26 -6.22 -25.93 -19.15
C ALA A 26 -5.99 -26.12 -20.65
N GLY A 27 -5.38 -25.14 -21.33
CA GLY A 27 -5.01 -25.22 -22.76
C GLY A 27 -3.99 -26.32 -23.07
N ILE A 28 -2.99 -26.51 -22.21
CA ILE A 28 -1.97 -27.57 -22.37
C ILE A 28 -2.56 -28.97 -22.15
N SER A 29 -3.62 -29.09 -21.34
CA SER A 29 -4.31 -30.36 -21.09
C SER A 29 -5.11 -30.89 -22.28
N LEU A 30 -5.48 -30.01 -23.23
CA LEU A 30 -6.23 -30.36 -24.44
C LEU A 30 -5.37 -30.99 -25.55
N ILE A 31 -4.05 -31.01 -25.39
CA ILE A 31 -3.13 -31.55 -26.40
C ILE A 31 -3.09 -33.09 -26.25
N PRO A 32 -3.49 -33.86 -27.28
CA PRO A 32 -3.61 -35.32 -27.18
C PRO A 32 -2.26 -36.04 -27.12
N ASN A 33 -1.16 -35.36 -27.49
CA ASN A 33 0.17 -35.94 -27.50
C ASN A 33 0.91 -35.68 -26.17
N ASN A 34 1.10 -36.74 -25.39
CA ASN A 34 1.70 -36.68 -24.05
C ASN A 34 3.14 -36.13 -24.06
N THR A 35 3.96 -36.42 -25.06
CA THR A 35 5.34 -35.90 -25.13
C THR A 35 5.38 -34.39 -25.34
N LEU A 36 4.55 -33.86 -26.24
CA LEU A 36 4.40 -32.41 -26.44
C LEU A 36 3.89 -31.72 -25.17
N ARG A 37 2.97 -32.35 -24.45
CA ARG A 37 2.45 -31.82 -23.18
C ARG A 37 3.57 -31.66 -22.13
N TYR A 38 4.44 -32.65 -21.97
CA TYR A 38 5.56 -32.58 -21.03
C TYR A 38 6.61 -31.54 -21.45
N ILE A 39 6.91 -31.42 -22.75
CA ILE A 39 7.85 -30.41 -23.26
C ILE A 39 7.32 -28.99 -23.00
N LEU A 40 6.04 -28.73 -23.29
CA LEU A 40 5.42 -27.43 -23.05
C LEU A 40 5.35 -27.10 -21.55
N LEU A 41 5.04 -28.09 -20.71
CA LEU A 41 5.04 -27.91 -19.25
C LEU A 41 6.44 -27.59 -18.71
N ALA A 42 7.47 -28.28 -19.22
CA ALA A 42 8.87 -28.03 -18.85
C ALA A 42 9.35 -26.66 -19.32
N PHE A 43 9.01 -26.26 -20.55
CA PHE A 43 9.32 -24.94 -21.08
C PHE A 43 8.62 -23.84 -20.27
N PHE A 44 7.35 -24.04 -19.91
CA PHE A 44 6.60 -23.10 -19.08
C PHE A 44 7.21 -22.97 -17.68
N ALA A 45 7.54 -24.09 -17.03
CA ALA A 45 8.22 -24.09 -15.74
C ALA A 45 9.60 -23.40 -15.81
N CYS A 46 10.36 -23.64 -16.88
CA CYS A 46 11.66 -22.98 -17.09
C CYS A 46 11.50 -21.47 -17.32
N SER A 47 10.51 -21.06 -18.11
CA SER A 47 10.19 -19.64 -18.36
C SER A 47 9.75 -18.92 -17.09
N THR A 48 8.89 -19.52 -16.27
CA THR A 48 8.48 -18.91 -14.98
C THR A 48 9.64 -18.87 -13.98
N LEU A 49 10.50 -19.88 -13.94
CA LEU A 49 11.72 -19.85 -13.15
C LEU A 49 12.68 -18.74 -13.63
N LEU A 50 12.88 -18.59 -14.94
CA LEU A 50 13.68 -17.49 -15.47
C LEU A 50 13.09 -16.14 -15.11
N HIS A 51 11.77 -15.98 -15.26
CA HIS A 51 11.07 -14.75 -14.97
C HIS A 51 11.14 -14.39 -13.47
N THR A 52 11.00 -15.38 -12.58
CA THR A 52 11.15 -15.16 -11.14
C THR A 52 12.58 -14.79 -10.78
N ILE A 53 13.59 -15.41 -11.40
CA ILE A 53 15.00 -15.02 -11.23
C ILE A 53 15.25 -13.59 -11.72
N HIS A 54 14.68 -13.19 -12.86
CA HIS A 54 14.77 -11.82 -13.37
C HIS A 54 14.12 -10.79 -12.44
N LEU A 55 12.94 -11.11 -11.90
CA LEU A 55 12.23 -10.27 -10.91
C LEU A 55 12.96 -10.18 -9.57
N GLN A 56 13.71 -11.23 -9.21
CA GLN A 56 14.51 -11.28 -7.98
C GLN A 56 15.89 -10.64 -8.13
N ARG A 57 16.19 -10.00 -9.27
CA ARG A 57 17.43 -9.23 -9.40
C ARG A 57 17.43 -8.07 -8.41
N PRO A 58 18.48 -7.91 -7.58
CA PRO A 58 18.53 -6.89 -6.55
C PRO A 58 18.48 -5.48 -7.14
N SER A 59 18.95 -5.27 -8.38
CA SER A 59 18.78 -4.01 -9.10
C SER A 59 17.32 -3.67 -9.40
N VAL A 60 16.53 -4.64 -9.82
CA VAL A 60 15.08 -4.46 -10.06
C VAL A 60 14.33 -4.27 -8.74
N GLN A 61 14.68 -5.05 -7.72
CA GLN A 61 14.11 -4.89 -6.38
C GLN A 61 14.45 -3.53 -5.77
N LEU A 62 15.67 -3.04 -5.97
CA LEU A 62 16.10 -1.71 -5.54
C LEU A 62 15.30 -0.61 -6.24
N ALA A 63 15.14 -0.68 -7.57
CA ALA A 63 14.34 0.30 -8.31
C ALA A 63 12.88 0.34 -7.83
N ARG A 64 12.30 -0.82 -7.52
CA ARG A 64 10.96 -0.90 -6.91
C ARG A 64 10.92 -0.27 -5.53
N ALA A 65 11.92 -0.55 -4.70
CA ALA A 65 12.04 0.03 -3.37
C ALA A 65 12.20 1.56 -3.43
N GLU A 66 13.03 2.09 -4.33
CA GLU A 66 13.17 3.55 -4.55
C GLU A 66 11.84 4.20 -4.94
N ASN A 67 11.05 3.55 -5.79
CA ASN A 67 9.73 4.05 -6.17
C ASN A 67 8.74 4.04 -4.98
N GLN A 68 8.78 2.99 -4.14
CA GLN A 68 7.99 2.94 -2.91
C GLN A 68 8.40 4.01 -1.88
N VAL A 69 9.69 4.32 -1.77
CA VAL A 69 10.17 5.43 -0.95
C VAL A 69 9.50 6.73 -1.39
N GLN A 70 9.55 7.03 -2.70
CA GLN A 70 8.99 8.26 -3.25
C GLN A 70 7.49 8.38 -2.98
N GLN A 71 6.73 7.30 -3.21
CA GLN A 71 5.30 7.25 -2.88
C GLN A 71 5.03 7.48 -1.39
N THR A 72 5.85 6.89 -0.51
CA THR A 72 5.69 7.05 0.94
C THR A 72 6.00 8.48 1.39
N GLU A 73 6.96 9.15 0.76
CA GLU A 73 7.24 10.58 1.01
C GLU A 73 6.08 11.47 0.60
N GLU A 74 5.49 11.24 -0.57
CA GLU A 74 4.34 12.00 -1.04
C GLU A 74 3.17 11.85 -0.07
N ILE A 75 2.92 10.64 0.44
CA ILE A 75 1.89 10.37 1.45
C ILE A 75 2.18 11.11 2.75
N ILE A 76 3.43 11.11 3.24
CA ILE A 76 3.82 11.84 4.46
C ILE A 76 3.68 13.36 4.26
N GLN A 77 4.05 13.89 3.10
CA GLN A 77 3.89 15.32 2.78
C GLN A 77 2.42 15.70 2.75
N HIS A 78 1.57 14.89 2.12
CA HIS A 78 0.13 15.08 2.13
C HIS A 78 -0.43 15.03 3.55
N ALA A 79 -0.04 14.05 4.36
CA ALA A 79 -0.45 13.91 5.75
C ALA A 79 -0.05 15.15 6.59
N ARG A 80 1.14 15.71 6.39
CA ARG A 80 1.57 16.95 7.07
C ARG A 80 0.70 18.16 6.76
N SER A 81 0.20 18.27 5.53
CA SER A 81 -0.72 19.35 5.16
C SER A 81 -2.13 19.15 5.71
N PHE A 82 -2.49 17.91 6.02
CA PHE A 82 -3.84 17.51 6.43
C PHE A 82 -4.01 17.37 7.95
N CYS A 83 -2.99 16.98 8.70
CA CYS A 83 -3.13 16.67 10.13
C CYS A 83 -2.94 17.89 11.04
N ALA A 84 -3.53 17.85 12.23
CA ALA A 84 -3.43 18.92 13.22
C ALA A 84 -2.04 18.98 13.88
N ALA A 85 -1.75 20.12 14.52
CA ALA A 85 -0.47 20.45 15.16
C ALA A 85 0.09 19.36 16.11
N THR A 86 -0.80 18.60 16.75
CA THR A 86 -0.46 17.53 17.71
C THR A 86 0.19 16.30 17.04
N ASP A 87 -0.18 16.00 15.79
CA ASP A 87 0.30 14.79 15.09
C ASP A 87 1.60 15.03 14.29
N PHE A 88 2.10 16.27 14.28
CA PHE A 88 3.34 16.63 13.59
C PHE A 88 4.57 15.92 14.18
N VAL A 89 4.60 15.69 15.49
CA VAL A 89 5.72 14.98 16.15
C VAL A 89 5.78 13.54 15.63
N TYR A 90 4.62 12.88 15.58
CA TYR A 90 4.52 11.50 15.11
C TYR A 90 4.84 11.36 13.61
N LEU A 91 4.34 12.28 12.78
CA LEU A 91 4.71 12.35 11.36
C LEU A 91 6.22 12.66 11.18
N GLY A 92 6.81 13.43 12.10
CA GLY A 92 8.25 13.66 12.18
C GLY A 92 9.04 12.38 12.42
N GLU A 93 8.62 11.58 13.39
CA GLU A 93 9.24 10.28 13.69
C GLU A 93 9.16 9.32 12.50
N GLN A 94 8.01 9.23 11.83
CA GLN A 94 7.87 8.39 10.63
C GLN A 94 8.76 8.87 9.48
N ALA A 95 8.91 10.19 9.31
CA ALA A 95 9.83 10.76 8.32
C ALA A 95 11.31 10.45 8.63
N VAL A 96 11.70 10.47 9.91
CA VAL A 96 13.06 10.07 10.35
C VAL A 96 13.31 8.58 10.09
N ARG A 97 12.32 7.72 10.36
CA ARG A 97 12.41 6.29 10.02
C ARG A 97 12.56 6.07 8.51
N LEU A 98 11.81 6.82 7.69
CA LEU A 98 11.92 6.75 6.24
C LEU A 98 13.31 7.22 5.74
N LEU A 99 13.89 8.25 6.35
CA LEU A 99 15.28 8.66 6.09
C LEU A 99 16.29 7.55 6.41
N GLY A 100 16.06 6.80 7.49
CA GLY A 100 16.84 5.60 7.82
C GLY A 100 16.78 4.56 6.71
N VAL A 101 15.58 4.27 6.19
CA VAL A 101 15.41 3.33 5.06
C VAL A 101 16.10 3.83 3.79
N LYS A 102 15.95 5.11 3.44
CA LYS A 102 16.65 5.73 2.32
C LYS A 102 18.16 5.56 2.39
N ARG A 103 18.74 5.78 3.58
CA ARG A 103 20.16 5.62 3.81
C ARG A 103 20.59 4.18 3.55
N THR A 104 19.84 3.20 4.05
CA THR A 104 20.12 1.78 3.82
C THR A 104 20.02 1.42 2.34
N LEU A 105 18.98 1.87 1.63
CA LEU A 105 18.83 1.65 0.19
C LEU A 105 19.97 2.29 -0.62
N SER A 106 20.44 3.48 -0.21
CA SER A 106 21.61 4.12 -0.83
C SER A 106 22.89 3.30 -0.63
N ILE A 107 23.10 2.72 0.56
CA ILE A 107 24.24 1.83 0.82
C ILE A 107 24.15 0.58 -0.07
N VAL A 108 22.96 -0.03 -0.16
CA VAL A 108 22.70 -1.19 -1.03
C VAL A 108 22.99 -0.84 -2.50
N LYS A 109 22.55 0.33 -2.96
CA LYS A 109 22.83 0.84 -4.31
C LYS A 109 24.33 0.94 -4.58
N CYS A 110 25.10 1.54 -3.66
CA CYS A 110 26.55 1.61 -3.77
C CYS A 110 27.19 0.21 -3.82
N CYS A 111 26.71 -0.73 -3.00
CA CYS A 111 27.21 -2.12 -3.00
C CYS A 111 26.91 -2.84 -4.32
N LEU A 112 25.78 -2.56 -4.96
CA LEU A 112 25.41 -3.12 -6.25
C LEU A 112 26.26 -2.52 -7.38
N LEU A 113 26.48 -1.21 -7.38
CA LEU A 113 27.34 -0.54 -8.37
C LEU A 113 28.80 -1.00 -8.26
N GLU A 114 29.33 -1.15 -7.05
CA GLU A 114 30.66 -1.71 -6.81
C GLU A 114 30.77 -3.15 -7.35
N ALA A 115 29.69 -3.91 -7.26
CA ALA A 115 29.66 -5.27 -7.76
C ALA A 115 29.28 -5.41 -9.25
N GLU A 116 28.90 -4.35 -9.93
CA GLU A 116 28.95 -4.32 -11.39
C GLU A 116 30.40 -4.18 -11.87
N SER A 117 31.26 -3.54 -11.08
CA SER A 117 32.71 -3.47 -11.34
C SER A 117 33.49 -4.71 -10.88
N SER A 118 32.91 -5.57 -10.05
CA SER A 118 33.57 -6.77 -9.48
C SER A 118 32.58 -7.93 -9.26
N PHE A 119 32.94 -9.18 -9.58
CA PHE A 119 32.01 -10.32 -9.48
C PHE A 119 31.35 -10.46 -8.10
N LEU A 120 30.01 -10.36 -8.07
CA LEU A 120 29.19 -10.49 -6.86
C LEU A 120 29.08 -11.96 -6.45
N THR A 121 29.55 -12.32 -5.25
CA THR A 121 29.35 -13.68 -4.72
C THR A 121 27.87 -13.92 -4.37
N TRP A 122 27.38 -15.15 -4.57
CA TRP A 122 26.00 -15.52 -4.25
C TRP A 122 25.58 -15.20 -2.80
N LYS A 123 26.53 -15.29 -1.86
CA LYS A 123 26.31 -14.92 -0.46
C LYS A 123 25.98 -13.43 -0.31
N ARG A 124 26.75 -12.55 -0.96
CA ARG A 124 26.55 -11.10 -0.92
C ARG A 124 25.28 -10.71 -1.69
N TYR A 125 24.97 -11.41 -2.78
CA TYR A 125 23.70 -11.27 -3.49
C TYR A 125 22.50 -11.52 -2.57
N ARG A 126 22.49 -12.66 -1.87
CA ARG A 126 21.39 -13.03 -0.97
C ARG A 126 21.25 -12.08 0.22
N LEU A 127 22.36 -11.55 0.73
CA LEU A 127 22.32 -10.54 1.80
C LEU A 127 21.67 -9.24 1.30
N LEU A 128 22.11 -8.72 0.16
CA LEU A 128 21.53 -7.50 -0.44
C LEU A 128 20.03 -7.66 -0.71
N SER A 129 19.59 -8.80 -1.27
CA SER A 129 18.17 -9.06 -1.47
C SER A 129 17.38 -9.12 -0.16
N LYS A 130 17.97 -9.64 0.93
CA LYS A 130 17.32 -9.63 2.26
C LYS A 130 17.22 -8.21 2.80
N ASP A 131 18.26 -7.41 2.66
CA ASP A 131 18.27 -6.02 3.14
C ASP A 131 17.24 -5.16 2.39
N ILE A 132 17.11 -5.35 1.06
CA ILE A 132 16.07 -4.70 0.26
C ILE A 132 14.67 -5.14 0.72
N ALA A 133 14.46 -6.44 0.95
CA ALA A 133 13.17 -6.95 1.42
C ALA A 133 12.82 -6.41 2.82
N ALA A 134 13.79 -6.32 3.72
CA ALA A 134 13.60 -5.71 5.04
C ALA A 134 13.23 -4.23 4.93
N CYS A 135 13.90 -3.49 4.04
CA CYS A 135 13.54 -2.09 3.75
C CYS A 135 12.11 -1.98 3.21
N ALA A 136 11.70 -2.86 2.29
CA ALA A 136 10.34 -2.87 1.74
C ALA A 136 9.27 -3.10 2.83
N ILE A 137 9.53 -4.01 3.76
CA ILE A 137 8.63 -4.27 4.90
C ILE A 137 8.57 -3.08 5.85
N GLU A 138 9.69 -2.43 6.15
CA GLU A 138 9.68 -1.23 6.99
C GLU A 138 8.95 -0.06 6.31
N MET A 139 9.11 0.11 4.99
CA MET A 139 8.37 1.12 4.23
C MET A 139 6.88 0.87 4.24
N SER A 140 6.43 -0.38 4.05
CA SER A 140 5.01 -0.70 4.11
C SER A 140 4.42 -0.37 5.48
N LYS A 141 5.13 -0.72 6.57
CA LYS A 141 4.69 -0.37 7.93
C LYS A 141 4.58 1.15 8.12
N ILE A 142 5.57 1.91 7.66
CA ILE A 142 5.54 3.39 7.75
C ILE A 142 4.33 3.92 6.98
N ARG A 143 4.13 3.45 5.75
CA ARG A 143 3.00 3.85 4.91
C ARG A 143 1.67 3.52 5.57
N ASP A 144 1.45 2.29 6.00
CA ASP A 144 0.20 1.85 6.64
C ASP A 144 -0.11 2.70 7.87
N THR A 145 0.93 3.00 8.67
CA THR A 145 0.80 3.83 9.87
C THR A 145 0.38 5.26 9.53
N VAL A 146 0.96 5.85 8.48
CA VAL A 146 0.61 7.22 8.04
C VAL A 146 -0.78 7.26 7.43
N GLU A 147 -1.16 6.25 6.63
CA GLU A 147 -2.51 6.13 6.07
C GLU A 147 -3.58 5.99 7.16
N LEU A 148 -3.31 5.18 8.20
CA LEU A 148 -4.19 5.07 9.37
C LEU A 148 -4.36 6.40 10.09
N LEU A 149 -3.28 7.18 10.23
CA LEU A 149 -3.34 8.50 10.85
C LEU A 149 -4.18 9.46 10.02
N VAL A 150 -3.97 9.51 8.71
CA VAL A 150 -4.77 10.35 7.79
C VAL A 150 -6.25 9.97 7.85
N GLU A 151 -6.57 8.68 7.88
CA GLU A 151 -7.96 8.22 7.96
C GLU A 151 -8.59 8.55 9.32
N SER A 152 -7.84 8.44 10.41
CA SER A 152 -8.33 8.86 11.74
C SER A 152 -8.64 10.36 11.80
N GLU A 153 -7.80 11.18 11.18
CA GLU A 153 -8.01 12.63 11.13
C GLU A 153 -9.19 12.99 10.22
N ARG A 154 -9.38 12.25 9.14
CA ARG A 154 -10.56 12.37 8.28
C ARG A 154 -11.85 12.08 9.05
N GLN A 155 -11.87 11.01 9.85
CA GLN A 155 -13.02 10.67 10.69
C GLN A 155 -13.30 11.74 11.75
N ARG A 156 -12.24 12.32 12.34
CA ARG A 156 -12.37 13.42 13.31
C ARG A 156 -13.06 14.63 12.69
N ARG A 157 -12.59 15.08 11.52
CA ARG A 157 -13.19 16.21 10.79
C ARG A 157 -14.63 15.95 10.38
N LEU A 158 -14.95 14.75 9.89
CA LEU A 158 -16.33 14.38 9.56
C LEU A 158 -17.25 14.42 10.78
N THR A 159 -16.75 13.99 11.95
CA THR A 159 -17.51 14.02 13.20
C THR A 159 -17.72 15.46 13.69
N GLU A 160 -16.69 16.31 13.58
CA GLU A 160 -16.80 17.75 13.87
C GLU A 160 -17.81 18.45 12.94
N ASP A 161 -17.81 18.12 11.65
CA ASP A 161 -18.78 18.64 10.67
C ASP A 161 -20.22 18.22 11.00
N ILE A 162 -20.43 16.94 11.31
CA ILE A 162 -21.76 16.45 11.72
C ILE A 162 -22.23 17.18 12.98
N ASN A 163 -21.39 17.27 14.02
CA ASN A 163 -21.73 17.98 15.25
C ASN A 163 -22.04 19.47 14.99
N ASN A 164 -21.27 20.13 14.12
CA ASN A 164 -21.53 21.52 13.74
C ASN A 164 -22.87 21.68 13.02
N THR A 165 -23.22 20.75 12.11
CA THR A 165 -24.52 20.79 11.42
C THR A 165 -25.70 20.56 12.37
N GLU A 166 -25.57 19.64 13.33
CA GLU A 166 -26.59 19.42 14.36
C GLU A 166 -26.77 20.67 15.22
N THR A 167 -25.67 21.29 15.65
CA THR A 167 -25.70 22.52 16.46
C THR A 167 -26.38 23.66 15.71
N VAL A 168 -26.10 23.81 14.41
CA VAL A 168 -26.78 24.79 13.56
C VAL A 168 -28.27 24.48 13.45
N LEU A 169 -28.66 23.23 13.21
CA LEU A 169 -30.07 22.82 13.12
C LEU A 169 -30.83 23.07 14.43
N TYR A 170 -30.24 22.74 15.59
CA TYR A 170 -30.85 23.02 16.89
C TYR A 170 -30.97 24.53 17.14
N SER A 171 -29.97 25.33 16.76
CA SER A 171 -30.05 26.80 16.90
C SER A 171 -31.12 27.42 16.00
N LEU A 172 -31.30 26.89 14.78
CA LEU A 172 -32.36 27.31 13.86
C LEU A 172 -33.75 26.85 14.33
N GLN A 173 -33.86 25.66 14.93
CA GLN A 173 -35.10 25.17 15.51
C GLN A 173 -35.49 25.99 16.76
N ALA A 174 -34.54 26.35 17.62
CA ALA A 174 -34.76 27.25 18.74
C ALA A 174 -35.18 28.67 18.27
N ALA A 175 -34.54 29.19 17.22
CA ALA A 175 -34.89 30.49 16.64
C ALA A 175 -36.28 30.53 15.97
N SER A 176 -36.71 29.41 15.36
CA SER A 176 -38.04 29.30 14.74
C SER A 176 -39.14 29.00 15.76
N GLY A 177 -38.87 28.20 16.79
CA GLY A 177 -39.79 27.95 17.92
C GLY A 177 -40.09 29.20 18.75
N GLY A 178 -39.11 30.09 18.93
CA GLY A 178 -39.30 31.39 19.59
C GLY A 178 -40.18 32.36 18.79
N ARG A 179 -40.12 32.31 17.45
CA ARG A 179 -40.99 33.13 16.58
C ARG A 179 -42.42 32.64 16.53
N PHE A 180 -42.65 31.32 16.61
CA PHE A 180 -44.00 30.76 16.65
C PHE A 180 -44.71 31.11 17.96
N HIS A 181 -44.03 31.05 19.11
CA HIS A 181 -44.62 31.49 20.38
C HIS A 181 -44.90 33.00 20.40
N ALA A 182 -43.99 33.85 19.91
CA ALA A 182 -44.23 35.29 19.86
C ALA A 182 -45.40 35.68 18.95
N ALA A 183 -45.59 35.00 17.82
CA ALA A 183 -46.73 35.22 16.93
C ALA A 183 -48.06 34.75 17.56
N VAL A 184 -48.08 33.58 18.19
CA VAL A 184 -49.28 33.04 18.86
C VAL A 184 -49.67 33.89 20.08
N PHE A 185 -48.71 34.44 20.83
CA PHE A 185 -48.98 35.38 21.93
C PHE A 185 -49.41 36.77 21.45
N ALA A 186 -48.94 37.24 20.29
CA ALA A 186 -49.40 38.49 19.70
C ALA A 186 -50.83 38.38 19.15
N GLU A 187 -51.19 37.25 18.55
CA GLU A 187 -52.54 37.00 18.02
C GLU A 187 -53.56 36.86 19.17
N SER A 188 -53.20 36.19 20.26
CA SER A 188 -54.05 36.06 21.46
C SER A 188 -54.16 37.34 22.29
N ALA A 189 -53.24 38.31 22.14
CA ALA A 189 -53.36 39.63 22.75
C ALA A 189 -54.23 40.61 21.93
N SER A 190 -54.45 40.36 20.64
CA SER A 190 -55.32 41.17 19.77
C SER A 190 -56.80 40.79 19.83
N GLN A 191 -57.14 39.69 20.51
CA GLN A 191 -58.51 39.17 20.67
C GLN A 191 -59.07 39.37 22.10
N ALA A 192 -58.37 40.11 22.96
CA ALA A 192 -58.82 40.56 24.28
C ALA A 192 -59.04 42.08 24.27
#